data_AF-A0A498LEH3-F1
#
_entry.id   AF-A0A498LEH3-F1
#
_cell.length_a   1.000
_cell.length_b   1.000
_cell.length_c   1.000
_cell.angle_alpha   90.00
_cell.angle_beta   90.00
_cell.angle_gamma   90.00
#
_symmetry.space_group_name_H-M   'P 1'
#
loop_
_entity.id
_entity.type
_entity.pdbx_description
1 polymer ?
#
loop_
_entity_poly.entity_id
_entity_poly.type
_entity_poly.pdbx_seq_one_letter_code
_entity_poly.pdbx_strand_id
1 'polypeptide(L)'
;MVDDIILTYYGRTSMVSTLRQPSPGPTSSACINHNPARFLRSSSLSCSRAVTACSCVDDSSLNALTYYTGFSLLRSPSTQVENMPELVIPISMVSDWPEPRHQNGSCLNVVSKVEYVIKYTSKGEIAEATLNIELMNTTADTQLLQKHVVIFQEACETGCLLPVSLSVQVLWAQRGLSALPQNHILGAKFIFGCQKFKL
;
A
#
# COMPACT_ATOMS: atom_id res chain seq x y z
N MET A 1 -1.22 13.15 6.97
CA MET A 1 -1.33 13.15 5.49
C MET A 1 -0.06 12.66 4.80
N VAL A 2 1.02 12.35 5.51
CA VAL A 2 2.08 11.41 5.09
C VAL A 2 2.44 10.68 6.37
N ASP A 3 2.71 9.37 6.30
CA ASP A 3 3.01 8.53 7.46
C ASP A 3 1.87 8.29 8.46
N ASP A 4 0.73 8.96 8.32
CA ASP A 4 -0.47 8.68 9.11
C ASP A 4 -0.91 7.22 8.94
N ILE A 5 -1.42 6.63 10.02
CA ILE A 5 -1.92 5.27 10.01
C ILE A 5 -3.22 5.20 9.22
N ILE A 6 -3.32 4.24 8.29
CA ILE A 6 -4.59 3.95 7.61
C ILE A 6 -5.53 3.27 8.59
N LEU A 7 -6.73 3.83 8.71
CA LEU A 7 -7.76 3.33 9.61
C LEU A 7 -8.79 2.48 8.85
N THR A 8 -9.33 1.50 9.56
CA THR A 8 -10.43 0.64 9.10
C THR A 8 -11.67 0.89 9.93
N TYR A 9 -12.84 0.70 9.34
CA TYR A 9 -14.13 0.84 10.01
C TYR A 9 -14.98 -0.41 9.85
N TYR A 10 -15.50 -0.91 10.97
CA TYR A 10 -16.38 -2.08 11.05
C TYR A 10 -17.82 -1.61 11.21
N GLY A 11 -18.58 -1.55 10.11
CA GLY A 11 -19.94 -1.01 10.12
C GLY A 11 -20.93 -1.73 11.05
N ARG A 12 -20.69 -3.01 11.35
CA ARG A 12 -21.55 -3.79 12.28
C ARG A 12 -21.37 -3.42 13.75
N THR A 13 -20.16 -3.04 14.14
CA THR A 13 -19.80 -2.76 15.54
C THR A 13 -19.50 -1.28 15.79
N SER A 14 -19.55 -0.46 14.74
CA SER A 14 -19.12 0.95 14.75
C SER A 14 -17.70 1.15 15.28
N MET A 15 -16.83 0.14 15.13
CA MET A 15 -15.46 0.16 15.64
C MET A 15 -14.51 0.70 14.58
N VAL A 16 -13.64 1.62 14.99
CA VAL A 16 -12.48 2.07 14.20
C VAL A 16 -11.26 1.27 14.65
N SER A 17 -10.49 0.78 13.68
CA SER A 17 -9.24 0.05 13.91
C SER A 17 -8.18 0.51 12.91
N THR A 18 -7.08 -0.22 12.84
CA THR A 18 -5.94 0.05 11.96
C THR A 18 -5.86 -1.01 10.88
N LEU A 19 -5.56 -0.60 9.64
CA LEU A 19 -5.15 -1.54 8.60
C LEU A 19 -3.77 -2.08 8.94
N ARG A 20 -3.70 -3.34 9.37
CA ARG A 20 -2.45 -4.03 9.71
C ARG A 20 -2.09 -5.04 8.65
N GLN A 21 -0.81 -5.15 8.36
CA GLN A 21 -0.24 -6.13 7.47
C GLN A 21 0.71 -7.04 8.25
N PRO A 22 0.89 -8.30 7.84
CA PRO A 22 1.96 -9.12 8.34
C PRO A 22 3.33 -8.55 7.95
N SER A 23 4.30 -8.73 8.82
CA SER A 23 5.68 -8.23 8.67
C SER A 23 6.63 -9.13 9.46
N PRO A 24 7.94 -9.15 9.15
CA PRO A 24 8.89 -9.88 9.97
C PRO A 24 8.94 -9.29 11.39
N GLY A 25 9.02 -10.17 12.38
CA GLY A 25 9.17 -9.80 13.77
C GLY A 25 10.48 -9.05 14.07
N PRO A 26 10.60 -8.44 15.26
CA PRO A 26 11.79 -7.65 15.62
C PRO A 26 13.07 -8.50 15.76
N THR A 27 12.92 -9.79 16.06
CA THR A 27 14.04 -10.70 16.37
C THR A 27 14.11 -11.91 15.43
N SER A 28 13.17 -12.06 14.50
CA SER A 28 13.12 -13.20 13.57
C SER A 28 12.40 -12.81 12.28
N SER A 29 12.53 -13.64 11.25
CA SER A 29 11.74 -13.50 10.02
C SER A 29 10.30 -13.96 10.18
N ALA A 30 9.88 -14.42 11.37
CA ALA A 30 8.52 -14.91 11.60
C ALA A 30 7.49 -13.79 11.43
N CYS A 31 6.37 -14.09 10.78
CA CYS A 31 5.30 -13.12 10.55
C CYS A 31 4.62 -12.69 11.84
N ILE A 32 4.48 -11.36 12.04
CA ILE A 32 3.61 -10.75 13.04
C ILE A 32 2.60 -9.82 12.35
N ASN A 33 1.34 -9.86 12.78
CA ASN A 33 0.20 -9.14 12.16
C ASN A 33 -0.03 -7.74 12.74
N HIS A 34 1.04 -7.08 13.19
CA HIS A 34 0.93 -5.81 13.92
C HIS A 34 1.42 -4.59 13.14
N ASN A 35 1.97 -4.75 11.93
CA ASN A 35 2.55 -3.65 11.18
C ASN A 35 1.47 -2.76 10.55
N PRO A 36 1.30 -1.50 10.99
CA PRO A 36 0.29 -0.61 10.46
C PRO A 36 0.67 -0.11 9.06
N ALA A 37 -0.28 -0.12 8.13
CA ALA A 37 -0.12 0.57 6.85
C ALA A 37 -0.13 2.09 7.08
N ARG A 38 0.77 2.79 6.39
CA ARG A 38 0.95 4.24 6.50
C ARG A 38 0.66 4.93 5.18
N PHE A 39 -0.01 6.07 5.25
CA PHE A 39 -0.45 6.83 4.09
C PHE A 39 0.74 7.40 3.30
N LEU A 40 0.69 7.27 1.97
CA LEU A 40 1.76 7.63 1.02
C LEU A 40 3.11 6.95 1.27
N ARG A 41 3.11 5.80 1.95
CA ARG A 41 4.30 5.00 2.19
C ARG A 41 4.14 3.62 1.59
N SER A 42 4.41 3.53 0.29
CA SER A 42 4.45 2.24 -0.40
C SER A 42 5.49 1.32 0.26
N SER A 43 5.14 0.07 0.46
CA SER A 43 5.99 -0.90 1.14
C SER A 43 5.82 -2.29 0.53
N SER A 44 6.88 -3.08 0.59
CA SER A 44 6.89 -4.49 0.20
C SER A 44 7.73 -5.24 1.21
N LEU A 45 7.10 -6.02 2.08
CA LEU A 45 7.75 -6.80 3.12
C LEU A 45 7.48 -8.28 2.90
N SER A 46 8.43 -9.11 3.33
CA SER A 46 8.27 -10.56 3.35
C SER A 46 8.60 -11.11 4.73
N CYS A 47 7.86 -12.14 5.13
CA CYS A 47 8.05 -12.84 6.38
C CYS A 47 7.72 -14.32 6.22
N SER A 48 8.13 -15.13 7.18
CA SER A 48 7.93 -16.58 7.20
C SER A 48 6.81 -16.94 8.17
N ARG A 49 5.82 -17.69 7.72
CA ARG A 49 4.68 -18.13 8.54
C ARG A 49 4.66 -19.66 8.61
N ALA A 50 4.58 -20.18 9.82
CA ALA A 50 4.36 -21.60 10.02
C ALA A 50 2.94 -21.97 9.56
N VAL A 51 2.83 -22.96 8.68
CA VAL A 51 1.57 -23.52 8.23
C VAL A 51 1.48 -24.94 8.76
N THR A 52 0.60 -25.18 9.72
CA THR A 52 0.30 -26.51 10.29
C THR A 52 -1.05 -27.00 9.81
N ALA A 53 -1.38 -28.28 10.06
CA ALA A 53 -2.70 -28.81 9.73
C ALA A 53 -3.85 -28.01 10.40
N CYS A 54 -3.64 -27.53 11.64
CA CYS A 54 -4.62 -26.69 12.34
C CYS A 54 -4.64 -25.26 11.80
N SER A 55 -3.47 -24.62 11.65
CA SER A 55 -3.41 -23.22 11.21
C SER A 55 -3.90 -23.03 9.78
N CYS A 56 -3.90 -24.09 8.97
CA CYS A 56 -4.42 -24.12 7.60
C CYS A 56 -5.76 -23.40 7.42
N VAL A 57 -6.71 -23.64 8.34
CA VAL A 57 -8.07 -23.07 8.29
C VAL A 57 -8.27 -22.04 9.39
N ASP A 58 -7.66 -22.25 10.56
CA ASP A 58 -7.86 -21.39 11.73
C ASP A 58 -7.06 -20.08 11.70
N ASP A 59 -5.94 -20.03 10.96
CA ASP A 59 -5.16 -18.80 10.81
C ASP A 59 -5.79 -17.88 9.78
N SER A 60 -6.43 -16.82 10.27
CA SER A 60 -7.08 -15.79 9.46
C SER A 60 -6.17 -15.21 8.39
N SER A 61 -4.87 -15.08 8.64
CA SER A 61 -3.92 -14.51 7.69
C SER A 61 -3.60 -15.42 6.48
N LEU A 62 -3.97 -16.70 6.55
CA LEU A 62 -3.91 -17.66 5.44
C LEU A 62 -5.21 -17.68 4.63
N ASN A 63 -6.29 -17.06 5.12
CA ASN A 63 -7.58 -16.96 4.45
C ASN A 63 -7.73 -15.60 3.75
N ALA A 64 -7.92 -15.63 2.43
CA ALA A 64 -8.09 -14.43 1.59
C ALA A 64 -9.27 -13.56 2.05
N LEU A 65 -10.38 -14.15 2.54
CA LEU A 65 -11.58 -13.43 2.95
C LEU A 65 -11.31 -12.37 4.03
N THR A 66 -10.32 -12.62 4.90
CA THR A 66 -10.06 -11.79 6.08
C THR A 66 -9.40 -10.46 5.74
N TYR A 67 -8.85 -10.33 4.52
CA TYR A 67 -8.20 -9.12 4.03
C TYR A 67 -9.18 -8.08 3.49
N TYR A 68 -10.46 -8.40 3.33
CA TYR A 68 -11.46 -7.45 2.80
C TYR A 68 -12.87 -7.57 3.41
N THR A 69 -13.16 -8.65 4.14
CA THR A 69 -14.52 -8.86 4.67
C THR A 69 -14.69 -8.21 6.04
N GLY A 70 -15.82 -7.52 6.23
CA GLY A 70 -16.26 -7.01 7.53
C GLY A 70 -15.76 -5.61 7.89
N PHE A 71 -14.91 -5.00 7.06
CA PHE A 71 -14.45 -3.63 7.25
C PHE A 71 -14.27 -2.87 5.93
N SER A 72 -14.23 -1.55 6.02
CA SER A 72 -13.87 -0.62 4.95
C SER A 72 -12.68 0.26 5.39
N LEU A 73 -11.98 0.90 4.47
CA LEU A 73 -10.96 1.90 4.82
C LEU A 73 -11.62 3.25 5.12
N LEU A 74 -10.98 4.09 5.94
CA LEU A 74 -11.40 5.48 6.09
C LEU A 74 -10.69 6.40 5.11
N ARG A 75 -11.48 7.25 4.44
CA ARG A 75 -11.05 8.25 3.45
C ARG A 75 -9.96 9.16 3.97
N SER A 76 -10.06 9.58 5.23
CA SER A 76 -9.06 10.38 5.93
C SER A 76 -8.95 9.91 7.39
N PRO A 77 -7.82 10.15 8.06
CA PRO A 77 -7.65 9.86 9.49
C PRO A 77 -8.46 10.87 10.32
N SER A 78 -9.79 10.72 10.33
CA SER A 78 -10.72 11.46 11.16
C SER A 78 -11.56 10.48 11.97
N THR A 79 -11.72 10.76 13.27
CA THR A 79 -12.56 9.98 14.19
C THR A 79 -13.95 10.57 14.34
N GLN A 80 -14.33 11.55 13.53
CA GLN A 80 -15.63 12.20 13.63
C GLN A 80 -16.72 11.30 13.04
N VAL A 81 -17.55 10.75 13.94
CA VAL A 81 -18.56 9.71 13.67
C VAL A 81 -19.76 10.25 12.88
N GLU A 82 -20.01 11.56 12.90
CA GLU A 82 -21.23 12.18 12.35
C GLU A 82 -21.40 12.00 10.83
N ASN A 83 -20.34 11.69 10.07
CA ASN A 83 -20.39 11.49 8.61
C ASN A 83 -19.79 10.15 8.13
N MET A 84 -19.73 9.15 9.02
CA MET A 84 -18.99 7.90 8.76
C MET A 84 -19.37 7.14 7.47
N PRO A 85 -20.65 7.07 7.03
CA PRO A 85 -21.01 6.39 5.79
C PRO A 85 -20.41 7.01 4.52
N GLU A 86 -20.18 8.34 4.49
CA GLU A 86 -19.57 9.04 3.36
C GLU A 86 -18.03 8.98 3.40
N LEU A 87 -17.48 8.61 4.55
CA LEU A 87 -16.04 8.55 4.81
C LEU A 87 -15.45 7.15 4.62
N VAL A 88 -16.25 6.13 4.31
CA VAL A 88 -15.76 4.76 4.10
C VAL A 88 -15.49 4.45 2.63
N ILE A 89 -14.37 3.80 2.38
CA ILE A 89 -13.94 3.31 1.07
C ILE A 89 -13.95 1.78 1.11
N PRO A 90 -14.85 1.11 0.36
CA PRO A 90 -14.84 -0.35 0.30
C PRO A 90 -13.59 -0.85 -0.42
N ILE A 91 -13.19 -2.08 -0.10
CA ILE A 91 -12.07 -2.75 -0.78
C ILE A 91 -12.64 -3.49 -2.00
N SER A 92 -12.22 -3.09 -3.20
CA SER A 92 -12.56 -3.77 -4.44
C SER A 92 -11.62 -4.94 -4.69
N MET A 93 -12.16 -6.10 -5.00
CA MET A 93 -11.37 -7.29 -5.33
C MET A 93 -11.13 -7.39 -6.83
N VAL A 94 -9.98 -7.94 -7.22
CA VAL A 94 -9.68 -8.24 -8.64
C VAL A 94 -10.10 -9.63 -9.07
N SER A 95 -10.41 -10.52 -8.12
CA SER A 95 -10.79 -11.91 -8.37
C SER A 95 -11.57 -12.47 -7.19
N ASP A 96 -12.17 -13.65 -7.39
CA ASP A 96 -12.78 -14.43 -6.32
C ASP A 96 -11.77 -15.49 -5.87
N TRP A 97 -11.33 -15.40 -4.61
CA TRP A 97 -10.36 -16.34 -4.03
C TRP A 97 -11.05 -17.43 -3.22
N PRO A 98 -10.78 -18.71 -3.48
CA PRO A 98 -11.30 -19.79 -2.66
C PRO A 98 -10.72 -19.78 -1.25
N GLU A 99 -11.50 -20.26 -0.28
CA GLU A 99 -11.04 -20.42 1.10
C GLU A 99 -9.94 -21.49 1.23
N PRO A 100 -9.06 -21.36 2.24
CA PRO A 100 -8.03 -22.35 2.49
C PRO A 100 -8.64 -23.66 2.96
N ARG A 101 -8.06 -24.78 2.52
CA ARG A 101 -8.53 -26.11 2.90
C ARG A 101 -7.37 -27.04 3.17
N HIS A 102 -7.52 -27.85 4.21
CA HIS A 102 -6.60 -28.96 4.47
C HIS A 102 -7.08 -30.22 3.75
N GLN A 103 -6.21 -30.82 2.94
CA GLN A 103 -6.50 -32.03 2.17
C GLN A 103 -5.24 -32.89 2.05
N ASN A 104 -5.32 -34.14 2.50
CA ASN A 104 -4.23 -35.14 2.39
C ASN A 104 -2.86 -34.64 2.89
N GLY A 105 -2.82 -33.96 4.04
CA GLY A 105 -1.57 -33.41 4.59
C GLY A 105 -1.04 -32.18 3.87
N SER A 106 -1.81 -31.61 2.93
CA SER A 106 -1.50 -30.37 2.23
C SER A 106 -2.52 -29.30 2.58
N CYS A 107 -2.06 -28.07 2.64
CA CYS A 107 -2.85 -26.86 2.72
C CYS A 107 -2.98 -26.25 1.34
N LEU A 108 -4.20 -26.18 0.84
CA LEU A 108 -4.52 -25.60 -0.45
C LEU A 108 -5.08 -24.19 -0.27
N ASN A 109 -4.84 -23.33 -1.26
CA ASN A 109 -5.33 -21.95 -1.31
C ASN A 109 -4.89 -21.07 -0.12
N VAL A 110 -3.70 -21.31 0.43
CA VAL A 110 -3.18 -20.43 1.48
C VAL A 110 -2.63 -19.14 0.86
N VAL A 111 -2.89 -18.01 1.51
CA VAL A 111 -2.41 -16.70 1.04
C VAL A 111 -0.88 -16.64 1.09
N SER A 112 -0.23 -16.49 -0.07
CA SER A 112 1.22 -16.30 -0.19
C SER A 112 1.60 -14.85 -0.46
N LYS A 113 0.74 -14.08 -1.12
CA LYS A 113 0.93 -12.64 -1.32
C LYS A 113 -0.36 -11.86 -1.13
N VAL A 114 -0.25 -10.70 -0.49
CA VAL A 114 -1.33 -9.71 -0.37
C VAL A 114 -0.83 -8.37 -0.88
N GLU A 115 -1.56 -7.76 -1.78
CA GLU A 115 -1.22 -6.49 -2.41
C GLU A 115 -2.42 -5.54 -2.38
N TYR A 116 -2.31 -4.50 -1.56
CA TYR A 116 -3.25 -3.38 -1.58
C TYR A 116 -2.74 -2.31 -2.51
N VAL A 117 -3.58 -1.89 -3.45
CA VAL A 117 -3.36 -0.70 -4.28
C VAL A 117 -4.35 0.37 -3.82
N ILE A 118 -3.83 1.40 -3.18
CA ILE A 118 -4.61 2.50 -2.61
C ILE A 118 -4.44 3.73 -3.49
N LYS A 119 -5.53 4.18 -4.10
CA LYS A 119 -5.54 5.44 -4.84
C LYS A 119 -5.93 6.60 -3.95
N TYR A 120 -5.28 7.75 -4.10
CA TYR A 120 -5.53 8.93 -3.29
C TYR A 120 -5.76 10.19 -4.13
N THR A 121 -6.65 11.08 -3.69
CA THR A 121 -6.93 12.35 -4.38
C THR A 121 -5.79 13.34 -4.21
N SER A 122 -5.77 14.41 -5.01
CA SER A 122 -4.82 15.52 -4.85
C SER A 122 -4.93 16.26 -3.50
N LYS A 123 -6.02 16.04 -2.75
CA LYS A 123 -6.20 16.52 -1.38
C LYS A 123 -5.59 15.59 -0.32
N GLY A 124 -5.01 14.46 -0.70
CA GLY A 124 -4.46 13.48 0.23
C GLY A 124 -5.51 12.62 0.93
N GLU A 125 -6.62 12.33 0.24
CA GLU A 125 -7.70 11.47 0.75
C GLU A 125 -7.71 10.14 0.00
N ILE A 126 -8.02 9.02 0.65
CA ILE A 126 -8.20 7.73 -0.03
C ILE A 126 -9.45 7.80 -0.91
N ALA A 127 -9.29 7.53 -2.21
CA ALA A 127 -10.38 7.54 -3.19
C ALA A 127 -10.84 6.12 -3.51
N GLU A 128 -9.89 5.21 -3.72
CA GLU A 128 -10.14 3.82 -4.10
C GLU A 128 -9.15 2.90 -3.40
N ALA A 129 -9.57 1.67 -3.11
CA ALA A 129 -8.70 0.62 -2.61
C ALA A 129 -8.99 -0.68 -3.34
N THR A 130 -7.96 -1.24 -3.97
CA THR A 130 -8.03 -2.53 -4.66
C THR A 130 -7.17 -3.54 -3.93
N LEU A 131 -7.65 -4.78 -3.85
CA LEU A 131 -6.93 -5.89 -3.27
C LEU A 131 -6.61 -6.92 -4.35
N ASN A 132 -5.37 -7.39 -4.35
CA ASN A 132 -4.88 -8.48 -5.18
C ASN A 132 -4.17 -9.50 -4.28
N ILE A 133 -4.58 -10.77 -4.37
CA ILE A 133 -4.05 -11.86 -3.55
C ILE A 133 -3.53 -12.97 -4.46
N GLU A 134 -2.35 -13.49 -4.13
CA GLU A 134 -1.83 -14.72 -4.72
C GLU A 134 -1.96 -15.84 -3.69
N LEU A 135 -2.44 -16.99 -4.16
CA LEU A 135 -2.65 -18.19 -3.36
C LEU A 135 -1.59 -19.24 -3.70
N MET A 136 -1.27 -20.08 -2.74
CA MET A 136 -0.33 -21.17 -2.88
C MET A 136 -0.88 -22.44 -2.24
N ASN A 137 -0.47 -23.59 -2.77
CA ASN A 137 -0.65 -24.88 -2.13
C ASN A 137 0.69 -25.29 -1.50
N THR A 138 0.67 -25.75 -0.26
CA THR A 138 1.87 -26.17 0.47
C THR A 138 1.59 -27.43 1.28
N THR A 139 2.61 -28.18 1.65
CA THR A 139 2.45 -29.26 2.64
C THR A 139 2.24 -28.67 4.03
N ALA A 140 1.48 -29.35 4.87
CA ALA A 140 1.39 -29.00 6.29
C ALA A 140 2.77 -29.10 6.95
N ASP A 141 2.93 -28.39 8.06
CA ASP A 141 4.14 -28.27 8.87
C ASP A 141 5.34 -27.68 8.12
N THR A 142 5.05 -26.68 7.26
CA THR A 142 6.06 -25.93 6.51
C THR A 142 6.13 -24.46 6.90
N GLN A 143 7.20 -23.81 6.48
CA GLN A 143 7.36 -22.36 6.59
C GLN A 143 7.01 -21.72 5.24
N LEU A 144 5.85 -21.07 5.17
CA LEU A 144 5.40 -20.33 3.99
C LEU A 144 6.04 -18.94 3.99
N LEU A 145 6.70 -18.57 2.90
CA LEU A 145 7.12 -17.19 2.68
C LEU A 145 5.91 -16.37 2.24
N GLN A 146 5.43 -15.48 3.10
CA GLN A 146 4.37 -14.54 2.77
C GLN A 146 4.95 -13.18 2.36
N LYS A 147 4.35 -12.55 1.34
CA LYS A 147 4.71 -11.23 0.86
C LYS A 147 3.53 -10.26 1.00
N HIS A 148 3.77 -9.10 1.60
CA HIS A 148 2.76 -8.08 1.81
C HIS A 148 3.20 -6.78 1.16
N VAL A 149 2.32 -6.23 0.33
CA VAL A 149 2.60 -5.05 -0.47
C VAL A 149 1.47 -4.05 -0.27
N VAL A 150 1.85 -2.79 -0.05
CA VAL A 150 0.92 -1.66 -0.09
C VAL A 150 1.50 -0.67 -1.08
N ILE A 151 0.73 -0.28 -2.08
CA ILE A 151 1.13 0.64 -3.14
C ILE A 151 0.19 1.83 -3.12
N PHE A 152 0.75 3.04 -3.13
CA PHE A 152 -0.01 4.28 -3.30
C PHE A 152 0.11 4.81 -4.72
N GLN A 153 -1.02 5.24 -5.27
CA GLN A 153 -1.12 5.85 -6.60
C GLN A 153 -2.04 7.06 -6.54
N GLU A 154 -1.76 8.13 -7.29
CA GLU A 154 -2.69 9.26 -7.32
C GLU A 154 -3.93 8.90 -8.15
N ALA A 155 -5.11 9.11 -7.57
CA ALA A 155 -6.41 8.99 -8.22
C ALA A 155 -6.57 10.14 -9.20
N CYS A 156 -6.52 9.79 -10.49
CA CYS A 156 -6.56 10.74 -11.59
C CYS A 156 -8.00 11.20 -11.88
N GLU A 157 -8.65 11.87 -10.91
CA GLU A 157 -10.07 12.26 -11.01
C GLU A 157 -10.33 13.41 -12.01
N THR A 158 -9.33 14.30 -12.22
CA THR A 158 -9.43 15.45 -13.15
C THR A 158 -8.33 15.48 -14.22
N GLY A 159 -7.57 14.38 -14.35
CA GLY A 159 -6.37 14.28 -15.17
C GLY A 159 -5.08 14.34 -14.34
N CYS A 160 -4.08 13.55 -14.71
CA CYS A 160 -2.80 13.45 -14.03
C CYS A 160 -1.88 14.56 -14.55
N LEU A 161 -1.18 15.27 -13.67
CA LEU A 161 -0.21 16.27 -14.10
C LEU A 161 1.06 15.56 -14.56
N LEU A 162 1.13 15.30 -15.86
CA LEU A 162 2.32 14.75 -16.50
C LEU A 162 3.27 15.91 -16.83
N PRO A 163 4.51 15.91 -16.32
CA PRO A 163 5.52 16.86 -16.77
C PRO A 163 5.87 16.54 -18.23
N VAL A 164 5.45 17.40 -19.15
CA VAL A 164 5.68 17.26 -20.60
C VAL A 164 6.87 18.08 -21.07
N SER A 165 7.30 19.06 -20.29
CA SER A 165 8.48 19.86 -20.60
C SER A 165 9.28 20.23 -19.34
N LEU A 166 10.57 20.44 -19.54
CA LEU A 166 11.50 20.93 -18.53
C LEU A 166 12.25 22.14 -19.11
N SER A 167 12.12 23.27 -18.43
CA SER A 167 12.87 24.49 -18.71
C SER A 167 13.89 24.71 -17.60
N VAL A 168 15.17 24.74 -17.95
CA VAL A 168 16.26 24.97 -17.01
C VAL A 168 16.79 26.39 -17.21
N GLN A 169 16.76 27.20 -16.15
CA GLN A 169 17.40 28.51 -16.11
C GLN A 169 18.70 28.40 -15.32
N VAL A 170 19.83 28.57 -16.00
CA VAL A 170 21.16 28.48 -15.40
C VAL A 170 21.68 29.87 -15.07
N LEU A 171 21.99 30.12 -13.80
CA LEU A 171 22.73 31.28 -13.36
C LEU A 171 24.22 30.94 -13.40
N TRP A 172 25.00 31.76 -14.09
CA TRP A 172 26.45 31.57 -14.21
C TRP A 172 27.18 32.90 -14.05
N ALA A 173 28.46 32.83 -13.72
CA ALA A 173 29.36 33.96 -13.67
C ALA A 173 30.75 33.57 -14.17
N GLN A 174 31.53 34.57 -14.59
CA GLN A 174 32.94 34.36 -14.87
C GLN A 174 33.74 34.39 -13.56
N ARG A 175 34.62 33.42 -13.39
CA ARG A 175 35.54 33.33 -12.26
C ARG A 175 36.95 33.09 -12.79
N GLY A 176 37.97 33.69 -12.18
CA GLY A 176 39.37 33.56 -12.59
C GLY A 176 40.06 34.90 -12.86
N LEU A 177 41.29 34.86 -13.37
CA LEU A 177 42.00 36.08 -13.79
C LEU A 177 41.25 36.75 -14.95
N SER A 178 41.24 38.09 -15.00
CA SER A 178 40.59 38.86 -16.08
C SER A 178 41.13 38.52 -17.48
N ALA A 179 42.33 37.96 -17.58
CA ALA A 179 42.93 37.52 -18.83
C ALA A 179 42.47 36.11 -19.27
N LEU A 180 41.90 35.31 -18.34
CA LEU A 180 41.48 33.92 -18.52
C LEU A 180 40.18 33.65 -17.74
N PRO A 181 39.06 34.31 -18.09
CA PRO A 181 37.80 34.08 -17.40
C PRO A 181 37.28 32.67 -17.69
N GLN A 182 36.89 31.94 -16.65
CA GLN A 182 36.24 30.63 -16.76
C GLN A 182 34.75 30.75 -16.42
N ASN A 183 33.91 30.12 -17.24
CA ASN A 183 32.48 30.08 -16.97
C ASN A 183 32.19 29.13 -15.81
N HIS A 184 31.49 29.63 -14.79
CA HIS A 184 31.15 28.86 -13.60
C HIS A 184 29.65 28.96 -13.30
N ILE A 185 28.98 27.82 -13.17
CA ILE A 185 27.55 27.76 -12.84
C ILE A 185 27.39 28.07 -11.35
N LEU A 186 26.61 29.11 -11.04
CA LEU A 186 26.28 29.53 -9.68
C LEU A 186 25.00 28.87 -9.17
N GLY A 187 24.10 28.47 -10.07
CA GLY A 187 22.87 27.77 -9.71
C GLY A 187 22.03 27.42 -10.93
N ALA A 188 21.05 26.55 -10.72
CA ALA A 188 20.06 26.21 -11.73
C ALA A 188 18.66 26.24 -11.12
N LYS A 189 17.70 26.76 -11.87
CA LYS A 189 16.28 26.72 -11.57
C LYS A 189 15.60 25.81 -12.57
N PHE A 190 14.88 24.82 -12.07
CA PHE A 190 14.14 23.85 -12.88
C PHE A 190 12.66 24.23 -12.88
N ILE A 191 12.06 24.35 -14.05
CA ILE A 191 10.66 24.71 -14.24
C ILE A 191 10.03 23.61 -15.07
N PHE A 192 9.09 22.87 -14.49
CA PHE A 192 8.35 21.83 -15.18
C PHE A 192 7.09 22.41 -15.79
N GLY A 193 6.89 22.21 -17.10
CA GLY A 193 5.61 22.41 -17.75
C GLY A 193 4.78 21.15 -17.61
N CYS A 194 3.69 21.23 -16.85
CA CYS A 194 2.81 20.09 -16.61
C CYS A 194 1.54 20.22 -17.43
N GLN A 195 1.07 19.10 -18.00
CA GLN A 195 -0.21 19.00 -18.69
C GLN A 195 -1.11 18.01 -17.95
N LYS A 196 -2.41 18.32 -17.84
CA LYS A 196 -3.40 17.37 -17.34
C LYS A 196 -3.70 16.33 -18.42
N PHE A 197 -3.37 15.08 -18.14
CA PHE A 197 -3.67 13.96 -19.00
C PHE A 197 -4.86 13.18 -18.44
N LYS A 198 -5.93 13.04 -19.23
CA LYS A 198 -7.08 12.20 -18.90
C LYS A 198 -7.00 10.99 -19.83
N LEU A 199 -6.89 9.78 -19.26
CA LEU A 199 -6.98 8.53 -20.01
C LEU A 199 -8.35 8.40 -20.68
#